data_AF-A0A973YP42-F1
#
_entry.id   AF-A0A973YP42-F1
#
_cell.length_a   1.000
_cell.length_b   1.000
_cell.length_c   1.000
_cell.angle_alpha   90.00
_cell.angle_beta   90.00
_cell.angle_gamma   90.00
#
_symmetry.space_group_name_H-M   'P 1'
#
loop_
_entity.id
_entity.type
_entity.pdbx_description
1 polymer ?
#
loop_
_entity_poly.entity_id
_entity_poly.type
_entity_poly.pdbx_seq_one_letter_code
_entity_poly.pdbx_strand_id
1 'polypeptide(L)'
;MRVTPVAEPAGPARREGIPLGRIAGVPVVLAYSWFVIAAFTVIAYGPVLARNNPMLGVSAYLVAFAYAVLLLISVLVHELAHALTAKIYGWPTRKIVLNLWGGHTQFENFTASPGRSVLVALAGPAANFV
;
A
#
# COMPACT_ATOMS: atom_id res chain seq x y z
N MET A 1 16.51 45.05 11.33
CA MET A 1 17.44 43.96 10.94
C MET A 1 16.61 42.72 10.64
N ARG A 2 16.37 42.39 9.35
CA ARG A 2 15.65 41.16 8.96
C ARG A 2 16.67 40.04 8.82
N VAL A 3 16.55 39.03 9.68
CA VAL A 3 17.32 37.79 9.53
C VAL A 3 16.59 36.95 8.49
N THR A 4 17.17 36.77 7.31
CA THR A 4 16.71 35.79 6.32
C THR A 4 17.02 34.39 6.85
N PRO A 5 16.05 33.46 6.94
CA PRO A 5 16.35 32.08 7.32
C PRO A 5 17.17 31.44 6.19
N VAL A 6 18.34 30.93 6.54
CA VAL A 6 19.15 30.07 5.66
C VAL A 6 18.39 28.76 5.52
N ALA A 7 17.99 28.40 4.30
CA ALA A 7 17.39 27.10 4.03
C ALA A 7 18.44 26.02 4.29
N GLU A 8 18.24 25.23 5.35
CA GLU A 8 19.04 24.03 5.59
C GLU A 8 18.86 23.07 4.40
N PRO A 9 19.95 22.48 3.86
CA PRO A 9 19.82 21.46 2.83
C PRO A 9 19.08 20.27 3.42
N ALA A 10 17.90 19.97 2.85
CA ALA A 10 17.14 18.78 3.20
C ALA A 10 18.04 17.55 3.02
N GLY A 11 18.42 16.91 4.14
CA GLY A 11 19.22 15.69 4.12
C GLY A 11 18.58 14.61 3.24
N PRO A 12 19.36 13.62 2.77
CA PRO A 12 18.86 12.61 1.84
C PRO A 12 17.63 11.92 2.47
N ALA A 13 16.45 12.18 1.91
CA ALA A 13 15.21 11.59 2.37
C ALA A 13 15.38 10.08 2.39
N ARG A 14 15.34 9.48 3.58
CA ARG A 14 15.47 8.03 3.76
C ARG A 14 14.44 7.37 2.85
N ARG A 15 14.88 6.55 1.89
CA ARG A 15 13.96 5.86 0.98
C ARG A 15 13.13 4.88 1.81
N GLU A 16 11.87 5.22 2.04
CA GLU A 16 10.91 4.39 2.78
C GLU A 16 10.64 3.05 2.06
N GLY A 17 10.91 2.96 0.76
CA GLY A 17 10.65 1.79 -0.06
C GLY A 17 11.09 1.90 -1.51
N ILE A 18 10.63 0.94 -2.31
CA ILE A 18 10.85 0.82 -3.75
C ILE A 18 9.68 1.54 -4.46
N PRO A 19 9.93 2.57 -5.30
CA PRO A 19 8.87 3.19 -6.08
C PRO A 19 8.35 2.21 -7.14
N LEU A 20 7.02 2.02 -7.21
CA LEU A 20 6.36 1.16 -8.18
C LEU A 20 5.80 1.92 -9.40
N GLY A 21 5.92 3.26 -9.40
CA GLY A 21 5.42 4.12 -10.46
C GLY A 21 4.22 4.96 -9.99
N ARG A 22 3.30 5.24 -10.91
CA ARG A 22 2.09 6.04 -10.64
C ARG A 22 0.87 5.34 -11.23
N ILE A 23 -0.23 5.33 -10.47
CA ILE A 23 -1.53 4.81 -10.92
C ILE A 23 -2.55 5.94 -10.79
N ALA A 24 -3.26 6.26 -11.88
CA ALA A 24 -4.19 7.40 -11.93
C ALA A 24 -3.60 8.76 -11.47
N GLY A 25 -2.28 8.93 -11.62
CA GLY A 25 -1.53 10.10 -11.19
C GLY A 25 -0.96 10.02 -9.76
N VAL A 26 -1.38 9.03 -8.96
CA VAL A 26 -0.95 8.85 -7.57
C VAL A 26 0.33 8.01 -7.52
N PRO A 27 1.43 8.51 -6.93
CA PRO A 27 2.64 7.71 -6.72
C PRO A 27 2.39 6.50 -5.83
N VAL A 28 2.92 5.34 -6.21
CA VAL A 28 2.83 4.09 -5.43
C VAL A 28 4.22 3.67 -4.99
N VAL A 29 4.38 3.34 -3.72
CA VAL A 29 5.64 2.90 -3.12
C VAL A 29 5.43 1.60 -2.36
N LEU A 30 6.32 0.63 -2.58
CA LEU A 30 6.41 -0.59 -1.79
C LEU A 30 7.42 -0.42 -0.67
N ALA A 31 6.97 -0.25 0.57
CA ALA A 31 7.85 -0.13 1.73
C ALA A 31 8.63 -1.43 1.96
N TYR A 32 9.88 -1.32 2.42
CA TYR A 32 10.70 -2.52 2.70
C TYR A 32 10.09 -3.42 3.79
N SER A 33 9.27 -2.86 4.67
CA SER A 33 8.53 -3.63 5.69
C SER A 33 7.53 -4.62 5.09
N TRP A 34 7.08 -4.43 3.84
CA TRP A 34 6.22 -5.40 3.17
C TRP A 34 6.88 -6.77 2.97
N PHE A 35 8.21 -6.81 2.77
CA PHE A 35 8.91 -8.09 2.62
C PHE A 35 8.84 -8.96 3.88
N VAL A 36 8.56 -8.37 5.05
CA VAL A 36 8.33 -9.11 6.30
C VAL A 36 7.05 -9.92 6.22
N ILE A 37 5.93 -9.34 5.75
CA ILE A 37 4.69 -10.12 5.60
C ILE A 37 4.82 -11.16 4.49
N ALA A 38 5.49 -10.83 3.38
CA ALA A 38 5.72 -11.79 2.30
C ALA A 38 6.54 -13.01 2.78
N ALA A 39 7.64 -12.77 3.50
CA ALA A 39 8.44 -13.84 4.09
C ALA A 39 7.64 -14.66 5.12
N PHE A 40 6.88 -13.98 5.99
CA PHE A 40 6.01 -14.64 6.96
C PHE A 40 4.98 -15.56 6.27
N THR A 41 4.30 -15.08 5.22
CA THR A 41 3.35 -15.89 4.45
C THR A 41 4.01 -17.12 3.85
N VAL A 42 5.18 -16.98 3.22
CA VAL A 42 5.90 -18.10 2.60
C VAL A 42 6.36 -19.12 3.64
N ILE A 43 6.91 -18.68 4.77
CA ILE A 43 7.43 -19.55 5.83
C ILE A 43 6.28 -20.26 6.56
N ALA A 44 5.18 -19.56 6.84
CA ALA A 44 4.04 -20.12 7.55
C ALA A 44 3.22 -21.08 6.68
N TYR A 45 2.94 -20.72 5.43
CA TYR A 45 2.03 -21.48 4.56
C TYR A 45 2.73 -22.47 3.63
N GLY A 46 3.99 -22.24 3.24
CA GLY A 46 4.73 -23.16 2.37
C GLY A 46 4.73 -24.62 2.87
N PRO A 47 5.10 -24.88 4.14
CA PRO A 47 5.07 -26.24 4.70
C PRO A 47 3.65 -26.82 4.83
N VAL A 48 2.63 -25.98 5.07
CA VAL A 48 1.23 -26.42 5.15
C VAL A 48 0.74 -26.86 3.78
N LEU A 49 1.01 -26.05 2.74
CA LEU A 49 0.67 -26.36 1.36
C LEU A 49 1.38 -27.61 0.86
N ALA A 50 2.68 -27.77 1.16
CA ALA A 50 3.47 -28.93 0.77
C ALA A 50 2.94 -30.23 1.41
N ARG A 51 2.52 -30.18 2.70
CA ARG A 51 1.95 -31.34 3.39
C ARG A 51 0.55 -31.71 2.89
N ASN A 52 -0.29 -30.71 2.65
CA ASN A 52 -1.68 -30.94 2.24
C ASN A 52 -1.80 -31.24 0.74
N ASN A 53 -0.81 -30.85 -0.07
CA ASN A 53 -0.75 -31.09 -1.51
C ASN A 53 0.64 -31.63 -1.90
N PRO A 54 0.95 -32.91 -1.59
CA PRO A 54 2.29 -33.46 -1.80
C PRO A 54 2.80 -33.35 -3.24
N MET A 55 1.89 -33.35 -4.23
CA MET A 55 2.23 -33.16 -5.65
C MET A 55 2.91 -31.81 -5.95
N LEU A 56 2.70 -30.78 -5.14
CA LEU A 56 3.36 -29.49 -5.31
C LEU A 56 4.85 -29.57 -4.97
N GLY A 57 5.25 -30.39 -4.01
CA GLY A 57 6.63 -30.42 -3.50
C GLY A 57 7.13 -29.00 -3.16
N VAL A 58 8.28 -28.62 -3.70
CA VAL A 58 8.90 -27.29 -3.50
C VAL A 58 8.07 -26.15 -4.11
N SER A 59 7.24 -26.41 -5.12
CA SER A 59 6.40 -25.37 -5.74
C SER A 59 5.32 -24.83 -4.78
N ALA A 60 5.05 -25.53 -3.67
CA ALA A 60 4.18 -25.04 -2.61
C ALA A 60 4.63 -23.67 -2.05
N TYR A 61 5.94 -23.40 -2.01
CA TYR A 61 6.48 -22.12 -1.57
C TYR A 61 6.24 -20.99 -2.60
N LEU A 62 6.20 -21.32 -3.90
CA LEU A 62 5.81 -20.38 -4.95
C LEU A 62 4.32 -20.04 -4.84
N VAL A 63 3.48 -21.02 -4.54
CA VAL A 63 2.04 -20.80 -4.28
C VAL A 63 1.85 -19.93 -3.04
N ALA A 64 2.57 -20.19 -1.95
CA ALA A 64 2.54 -19.35 -0.76
C ALA A 64 2.99 -17.90 -1.06
N PHE A 65 4.03 -17.73 -1.89
CA PHE A 65 4.46 -16.40 -2.34
C PHE A 65 3.40 -15.72 -3.20
N ALA A 66 2.72 -16.47 -4.08
CA ALA A 66 1.61 -15.95 -4.87
C ALA A 66 0.48 -15.42 -3.97
N TYR A 67 0.20 -16.05 -2.82
CA TYR A 67 -0.76 -15.49 -1.86
C TYR A 67 -0.31 -14.14 -1.29
N ALA A 68 0.97 -13.96 -0.97
CA ALA A 68 1.49 -12.66 -0.52
C ALA A 68 1.36 -11.59 -1.62
N VAL A 69 1.60 -11.94 -2.88
CA VAL A 69 1.42 -11.04 -4.03
C VAL A 69 -0.05 -10.71 -4.26
N LEU A 70 -0.95 -11.68 -4.15
CA LEU A 70 -2.40 -11.43 -4.26
C LEU A 70 -2.89 -10.51 -3.14
N LEU A 71 -2.40 -10.69 -1.91
CA LEU A 71 -2.68 -9.79 -0.80
C LEU A 71 -2.17 -8.38 -1.09
N LEU A 72 -0.94 -8.23 -1.61
CA LEU A 72 -0.39 -6.93 -2.03
C LEU A 72 -1.29 -6.25 -3.07
N ILE A 73 -1.77 -6.98 -4.07
CA ILE A 73 -2.66 -6.47 -5.11
C ILE A 73 -4.01 -6.04 -4.51
N SER A 74 -4.61 -6.86 -3.64
CA SER A 74 -5.87 -6.52 -2.97
C SER A 74 -5.74 -5.24 -2.14
N VAL A 75 -4.68 -5.11 -1.35
CA VAL A 75 -4.39 -3.88 -0.58
C VAL A 75 -4.19 -2.69 -1.52
N LEU A 76 -3.48 -2.86 -2.64
CA LEU A 76 -3.31 -1.78 -3.60
C LEU A 76 -4.65 -1.32 -4.19
N VAL A 77 -5.54 -2.25 -4.54
CA VAL A 77 -6.90 -1.93 -5.03
C VAL A 77 -7.70 -1.20 -3.96
N HIS A 78 -7.64 -1.67 -2.71
CA HIS A 78 -8.27 -1.03 -1.56
C HIS A 78 -7.84 0.43 -1.38
N GLU A 79 -6.53 0.68 -1.32
CA GLU A 79 -5.98 2.02 -1.17
C GLU A 79 -6.25 2.91 -2.39
N LEU A 80 -6.20 2.32 -3.58
CA LEU A 80 -6.49 3.06 -4.81
C LEU A 80 -7.96 3.51 -4.84
N ALA A 81 -8.89 2.72 -4.35
CA ALA A 81 -10.29 3.11 -4.25
C ALA A 81 -10.47 4.32 -3.32
N HIS A 82 -9.80 4.33 -2.16
CA HIS A 82 -9.77 5.52 -1.29
C HIS A 82 -9.22 6.74 -2.03
N ALA A 83 -8.06 6.60 -2.67
CA ALA A 83 -7.39 7.69 -3.38
C ALA A 83 -8.23 8.24 -4.54
N LEU A 84 -8.87 7.37 -5.32
CA LEU A 84 -9.70 7.76 -6.46
C LEU A 84 -10.98 8.46 -6.00
N THR A 85 -11.66 7.95 -4.97
CA THR A 85 -12.86 8.62 -4.43
C THR A 85 -12.50 9.97 -3.81
N ALA A 86 -11.37 10.08 -3.12
CA ALA A 86 -10.86 11.35 -2.59
C ALA A 86 -10.57 12.36 -3.72
N LYS A 87 -10.00 11.87 -4.84
CA LYS A 87 -9.71 12.70 -6.02
C LYS A 87 -10.97 13.29 -6.65
N ILE A 88 -12.11 12.60 -6.62
CA ILE A 88 -13.41 13.12 -7.10
C ILE A 88 -13.82 14.36 -6.29
N TYR A 89 -13.49 14.42 -5.00
CA TYR A 89 -13.74 15.58 -4.14
C TYR A 89 -12.63 16.63 -4.16
N GLY A 90 -11.63 16.48 -5.04
CA GLY A 90 -10.50 17.39 -5.16
C GLY A 90 -9.49 17.28 -4.01
N TRP A 91 -9.47 16.18 -3.26
CA TRP A 91 -8.52 16.00 -2.17
C TRP A 91 -7.14 15.58 -2.70
N PRO A 92 -6.09 16.38 -2.49
CA PRO A 92 -4.75 16.09 -3.00
C PRO A 92 -4.19 14.82 -2.35
N THR A 93 -3.88 13.82 -3.18
CA THR A 93 -3.23 12.57 -2.73
C THR A 93 -1.74 12.62 -3.03
N ARG A 94 -0.92 12.51 -1.99
CA ARG A 94 0.54 12.59 -2.08
C ARG A 94 1.17 11.30 -2.59
N LYS A 95 0.80 10.16 -2.01
CA LYS A 95 1.26 8.81 -2.39
C LYS A 95 0.45 7.71 -1.70
N ILE A 96 0.47 6.52 -2.28
CA ILE A 96 0.07 5.25 -1.66
C ILE A 96 1.34 4.51 -1.23
N VAL A 97 1.36 4.00 -0.01
CA VAL A 97 2.47 3.17 0.49
C VAL A 97 1.93 1.82 0.90
N LEU A 98 2.46 0.75 0.32
CA LEU A 98 2.16 -0.63 0.65
C LEU A 98 3.22 -1.13 1.64
N ASN A 99 2.82 -1.62 2.81
CA ASN A 99 3.70 -1.91 3.95
C ASN A 99 3.27 -3.20 4.68
N LEU A 100 3.90 -3.48 5.81
CA LEU A 100 3.59 -4.65 6.65
C LEU A 100 2.13 -4.72 7.13
N TRP A 101 1.52 -3.57 7.40
CA TRP A 101 0.15 -3.44 7.90
C TRP A 101 -0.90 -3.43 6.77
N GLY A 102 -0.48 -3.74 5.54
CA GLY A 102 -1.29 -3.58 4.34
C GLY A 102 -0.83 -2.35 3.56
N GLY A 103 -1.53 -1.23 3.69
CA GLY A 103 -1.20 -0.02 2.99
C GLY A 103 -1.78 1.22 3.68
N HIS A 104 -1.37 2.40 3.20
CA HIS A 104 -2.05 3.63 3.53
C HIS A 104 -1.95 4.64 2.39
N THR A 105 -3.01 5.43 2.23
CA THR A 105 -3.03 6.58 1.33
C THR A 105 -2.68 7.85 2.10
N GLN A 106 -1.64 8.55 1.66
CA GLN A 106 -1.25 9.84 2.24
C GLN A 106 -1.90 10.97 1.46
N PHE A 107 -2.69 11.78 2.16
CA PHE A 107 -3.29 12.99 1.63
C PHE A 107 -2.50 14.22 2.08
N GLU A 108 -2.56 15.31 1.32
CA GLU A 108 -2.09 16.62 1.79
C GLU A 108 -3.20 17.31 2.61
N ASN A 109 -3.09 18.59 2.91
CA ASN A 109 -4.13 19.30 3.67
C ASN A 109 -5.39 19.51 2.83
N PHE A 110 -6.55 19.15 3.37
CA PHE A 110 -7.87 19.39 2.77
C PHE A 110 -8.91 19.67 3.86
N THR A 111 -10.04 20.27 3.47
CA THR A 111 -11.23 20.37 4.32
C THR A 111 -12.22 19.29 3.93
N ALA A 112 -12.66 18.51 4.91
CA ALA A 112 -13.62 17.44 4.72
C ALA A 112 -14.98 17.78 5.33
N SER A 113 -16.05 17.45 4.62
CA SER A 113 -17.38 17.33 5.21
C SER A 113 -17.61 15.89 5.67
N PRO A 114 -18.42 15.66 6.73
CA PRO A 114 -18.64 14.32 7.27
C PRO A 114 -19.09 13.30 6.22
N GLY A 115 -20.02 13.67 5.34
CA GLY A 115 -20.53 12.77 4.29
C GLY A 115 -19.46 12.35 3.28
N ARG A 116 -18.56 13.26 2.87
CA ARG A 116 -17.47 12.93 1.95
C ARG A 116 -16.44 12.00 2.60
N SER A 117 -16.14 12.22 3.88
CA SER A 117 -15.26 11.33 4.64
C SER A 117 -15.80 9.91 4.72
N VAL A 118 -17.10 9.75 4.93
CA VAL A 118 -17.75 8.42 4.94
C VAL A 118 -17.61 7.74 3.58
N LEU A 119 -17.89 8.45 2.48
CA LEU A 119 -17.78 7.89 1.13
C LEU A 119 -16.34 7.47 0.80
N VAL A 120 -15.35 8.29 1.15
CA VAL A 120 -13.94 7.92 0.97
C VAL A 120 -13.59 6.71 1.84
N ALA A 121 -13.94 6.72 3.13
CA ALA A 121 -13.62 5.62 4.06
C ALA A 121 -14.29 4.29 3.68
N LEU A 122 -15.42 4.30 2.99
CA LEU A 122 -16.10 3.08 2.53
C LEU A 122 -15.62 2.60 1.15
N ALA A 123 -14.90 3.44 0.39
CA ALA A 123 -14.48 3.10 -0.97
C ALA A 123 -13.56 1.87 -1.02
N GLY A 124 -12.54 1.80 -0.17
CA GLY A 124 -11.62 0.66 -0.07
C GLY A 124 -12.32 -0.65 0.30
N PRO A 125 -13.10 -0.70 1.40
CA PRO A 125 -13.90 -1.88 1.75
C PRO A 125 -14.85 -2.33 0.63
N ALA A 126 -15.55 -1.39 -0.01
CA ALA A 126 -16.45 -1.71 -1.12
C ALA A 126 -15.70 -2.30 -2.32
N ALA A 127 -14.50 -1.81 -2.64
CA ALA A 127 -13.68 -2.34 -3.73
C ALA A 127 -13.19 -3.77 -3.48
N ASN A 128 -12.93 -4.14 -2.23
CA ASN A 128 -12.55 -5.51 -1.87
C ASN A 128 -13.74 -6.49 -1.75
N PHE A 129 -14.97 -5.97 -1.68
CA PHE A 129 -16.16 -6.80 -1.55
C PHE A 129 -16.59 -7.42 -2.89
N VAL A 130 -16.31 -6.74 -4.01
CA VAL A 130 -16.60 -7.18 -5.38
C VAL A 130 -15.54 -8.16 -5.86
#